data_AF-A0A251VG09-F1
#
_entry.id   AF-A0A251VG09-F1
#
_cell.length_a   1.000
_cell.length_b   1.000
_cell.length_c   1.000
_cell.angle_alpha   90.00
_cell.angle_beta   90.00
_cell.angle_gamma   90.00
#
_symmetry.space_group_name_H-M   'P 1'
#
loop_
_entity.id
_entity.type
_entity.pdbx_description
1 polymer ?
#
loop_
_entity_poly.entity_id
_entity_poly.type
_entity_poly.pdbx_seq_one_letter_code
_entity_poly.pdbx_strand_id
1 'polypeptide(L)' 'MKTQKTLSMYASVTNIIPDFNEQSRITGHIVDKDKKVVEKFELSSQEMSDFDTCNAIWKMIVH' A
#
# COMPACT_ATOMS: atom_id res chain seq x y z
N MET A 1 -18.72 -4.32 -7.82
CA MET A 1 -17.94 -4.90 -8.95
C MET A 1 -16.87 -3.97 -9.53
N LYS A 2 -17.18 -2.72 -9.98
CA LYS A 2 -16.15 -1.84 -10.58
C LYS A 2 -14.97 -1.53 -9.62
N THR A 3 -15.26 -1.09 -8.40
CA THR A 3 -14.25 -0.76 -7.39
C THR A 3 -13.33 -1.94 -7.06
N GLN A 4 -13.88 -3.15 -6.89
CA GLN A 4 -13.09 -4.35 -6.64
C GLN A 4 -12.13 -4.68 -7.80
N LYS A 5 -12.57 -4.50 -9.05
CA LYS A 5 -11.72 -4.70 -10.23
C LYS A 5 -10.57 -3.68 -10.24
N THR A 6 -10.87 -2.42 -9.96
CA THR A 6 -9.86 -1.36 -9.87
C THR A 6 -8.84 -1.63 -8.76
N LEU A 7 -9.31 -2.03 -7.56
CA LEU A 7 -8.42 -2.39 -6.45
C LEU A 7 -7.55 -3.61 -6.76
N SER A 8 -8.13 -4.64 -7.41
CA SER A 8 -7.37 -5.82 -7.84
C SER A 8 -6.29 -5.46 -8.86
N MET A 9 -6.56 -4.51 -9.76
CA MET A 9 -5.58 -4.01 -10.71
C MET A 9 -4.41 -3.32 -9.99
N TYR A 10 -4.70 -2.42 -9.04
CA TYR A 10 -3.63 -1.76 -8.26
C TYR A 10 -2.80 -2.77 -7.46
N ALA A 11 -3.44 -3.71 -6.76
CA ALA A 11 -2.74 -4.75 -6.01
C ALA A 11 -1.86 -5.64 -6.91
N SER A 12 -2.22 -5.82 -8.19
CA SER A 12 -1.40 -6.60 -9.12
C SER A 12 -0.09 -5.91 -9.51
N VAL A 13 -0.04 -4.58 -9.42
CA VAL A 13 1.14 -3.76 -9.76
C VAL A 13 1.98 -3.48 -8.51
N THR A 14 1.34 -3.09 -7.41
CA THR A 14 2.04 -2.66 -6.20
C THR A 14 2.33 -3.79 -5.23
N ASN A 15 1.62 -4.92 -5.37
CA ASN A 15 1.55 -5.99 -4.37
C ASN A 15 1.15 -5.48 -2.96
N ILE A 16 0.44 -4.36 -2.89
CA ILE A 16 -0.06 -3.78 -1.64
C ILE A 16 -1.51 -4.19 -1.40
N ILE A 17 -1.80 -4.58 -0.17
CA ILE A 17 -3.14 -4.74 0.38
C ILE A 17 -3.35 -3.62 1.42
N PRO A 18 -4.11 -2.57 1.10
CA PRO A 18 -4.40 -1.49 2.04
C PRO A 18 -5.32 -1.97 3.17
N ASP A 19 -5.14 -1.43 4.38
CA ASP A 19 -6.08 -1.58 5.49
C ASP A 19 -7.11 -0.44 5.45
N PHE A 20 -8.39 -0.79 5.36
CA PHE A 20 -9.50 0.15 5.28
C PHE A 20 -10.16 0.43 6.64
N ASN A 21 -9.75 -0.28 7.71
CA ASN A 21 -10.35 -0.11 9.03
C ASN A 21 -9.77 1.09 9.77
N GLU A 22 -8.52 1.47 9.48
CA GLU A 22 -7.83 2.62 10.05
C GLU A 22 -7.98 3.84 9.12
N GLN A 23 -8.63 4.90 9.61
CA GLN A 23 -8.88 6.12 8.83
C GLN A 23 -7.89 7.25 9.17
N SER A 24 -7.18 7.14 10.31
CA SER A 24 -6.26 8.20 10.76
C SER A 24 -4.90 8.15 10.06
N ARG A 25 -4.52 6.97 9.54
CA ARG A 25 -3.18 6.68 9.01
C ARG A 25 -3.29 5.82 7.76
N ILE A 26 -2.28 5.93 6.89
CA ILE A 26 -2.19 5.09 5.70
C ILE A 26 -1.45 3.83 6.12
N THR A 27 -2.15 2.71 6.16
CA THR A 27 -1.61 1.43 6.65
C THR A 27 -1.96 0.29 5.70
N GLY A 28 -1.17 -0.78 5.75
CA GLY A 28 -1.41 -1.94 4.92
C GLY A 28 -0.25 -2.94 4.95
N HIS A 29 -0.30 -3.86 4.00
CA HIS A 29 0.68 -4.93 3.85
C HIS A 29 1.26 -4.94 2.44
N ILE A 30 2.57 -5.12 2.32
CA ILE A 30 3.27 -5.42 1.06
C ILE A 30 3.46 -6.93 1.01
N VAL A 31 3.05 -7.56 -0.09
CA VAL A 31 3.09 -9.01 -0.29
C VAL A 31 4.17 -9.37 -1.29
N ASP A 32 5.25 -9.99 -0.83
CA ASP A 32 6.22 -10.64 -1.70
C ASP A 32 5.74 -12.08 -1.98
N LYS A 33 5.22 -12.31 -3.19
CA LYS A 33 4.66 -13.61 -3.59
C LYS A 33 5.74 -14.69 -3.74
N ASP A 34 6.96 -14.29 -4.11
CA ASP A 34 8.07 -15.20 -4.36
C ASP A 34 8.70 -15.64 -3.04
N LYS A 35 8.86 -14.70 -2.11
CA LYS A 35 9.43 -14.97 -0.79
C LYS A 35 8.40 -15.38 0.25
N LYS A 36 7.10 -15.32 -0.08
CA LYS A 36 5.97 -15.53 0.86
C LYS A 36 6.07 -14.62 2.09
N VAL A 37 6.58 -13.41 1.92
CA VAL A 37 6.75 -12.43 2.99
C VAL A 37 5.62 -11.42 2.94
N VAL A 38 5.10 -11.06 4.11
CA VAL A 38 4.12 -9.99 4.27
C VAL A 38 4.71 -8.96 5.22
N GLU A 39 5.03 -7.78 4.70
CA GLU A 39 5.57 -6.67 5.48
C GLU A 39 4.47 -5.64 5.76
N LYS A 40 4.31 -5.25 7.03
CA LYS A 40 3.36 -4.22 7.41
C LYS A 40 4.02 -2.84 7.28
N PHE A 41 3.29 -1.87 6.73
CA PHE A 41 3.70 -0.47 6.71
C PHE A 41 2.65 0.43 7.38
N GLU A 42 3.12 1.56 7.88
CA GLU A 42 2.31 2.63 8.46
C GLU A 42 2.95 3.98 8.13
N LEU A 43 2.15 4.87 7.55
CA LEU A 43 2.53 6.24 7.25
C LEU A 43 1.52 7.19 7.90
N SER A 44 2.05 8.20 8.60
CA SER A 44 1.24 9.26 9.17
C SER A 44 0.69 10.15 8.05
N SER A 45 -0.65 10.22 7.94
CA SER A 45 -1.33 11.05 6.96
C SER A 45 -1.23 12.55 7.25
N GLN A 46 -0.76 12.92 8.45
CA GLN A 46 -0.70 14.31 8.91
C GLN A 46 0.70 14.94 8.79
N GLU A 47 1.74 14.12 8.65
CA GLU A 47 3.13 14.57 8.70
C GLU A 47 3.78 14.68 7.32
N MET A 48 3.17 14.11 6.29
CA MET A 48 3.73 14.05 4.93
C MET A 48 2.79 14.65 3.89
N SER A 49 3.38 15.30 2.89
CA SER A 49 2.61 15.70 1.70
C SER A 49 2.16 14.46 0.91
N ASP A 50 1.12 14.62 0.08
CA ASP A 50 0.68 13.54 -0.83
C ASP A 50 1.82 13.02 -1.70
N PHE A 51 2.70 13.93 -2.15
CA PHE A 51 3.87 13.60 -2.96
C PHE A 51 4.88 12.74 -2.18
N ASP A 52 5.24 13.17 -0.97
CA ASP A 52 6.21 12.46 -0.14
C ASP A 52 5.68 11.08 0.28
N THR A 53 4.39 11.01 0.60
CA THR A 53 3.68 9.77 0.91
C THR A 53 3.73 8.80 -0.27
N CYS A 54 3.36 9.24 -1.46
CA CYS A 54 3.41 8.40 -2.66
C CYS A 54 4.83 7.93 -2.96
N ASN A 55 5.82 8.82 -2.86
CA ASN A 55 7.21 8.49 -3.09
C ASN A 55 7.74 7.49 -2.05
N ALA A 56 7.35 7.62 -0.78
CA ALA A 56 7.69 6.68 0.28
C ALA A 56 7.11 5.29 -0.01
N ILE A 57 5.83 5.20 -0.37
CA ILE A 57 5.17 3.93 -0.75
C ILE A 57 5.88 3.28 -1.94
N TRP A 58 6.18 4.06 -3.00
CA TRP A 58 6.86 3.53 -4.18
C TRP A 58 8.27 3.01 -3.88
N LYS A 59 9.00 3.61 -2.93
CA LYS A 59 10.31 3.12 -2.50
C LYS A 59 10.24 1.81 -1.70
N MET A 60 9.11 1.51 -1.06
CA MET A 60 8.91 0.26 -0.33
C MET A 60 8.58 -0.91 -1.25
N ILE A 61 8.00 -0.64 -2.42
CA ILE A 61 7.71 -1.66 -3.43
C ILE A 61 9.02 -1.99 -4.15
N VAL A 62 9.72 -3.02 -3.69
CA VAL A 62 10.93 -3.54 -4.35
C VAL A 62 10.55 -4.09 -5.73
N HIS A 63 11.24 -3.65 -6.78
CA HIS A 63 11.23 -4.30 -8.11
C HIS A 63 12.30 -5.38 -8.19
#